data_AF-A0A5B2WUM1-F1
#
_entry.id   AF-A0A5B2WUM1-F1
#
_cell.length_a   1.000
_cell.length_b   1.000
_cell.length_c   1.000
_cell.angle_alpha   90.00
_cell.angle_beta   90.00
_cell.angle_gamma   90.00
#
_symmetry.space_group_name_H-M   'P 1'
#
loop_
_entity.id
_entity.type
_entity.pdbx_description
1 polymer ?
#
loop_
_entity_poly.entity_id
_entity_poly.type
_entity_poly.pdbx_seq_one_letter_code
_entity_poly.pdbx_strand_id
1 'polypeptide(L)' 'MTAPTSTYRLQLSASFTFDDAAMLADYLDQLGVGALYASPMLAAAPGSTHGYDVVDHSRACPERGGERGR' A
#
# COMPACT_ATOMS: atom_id res chain seq x y z
N MET A 1 17.24 8.60 11.35
CA MET A 1 16.07 8.69 10.44
C MET A 1 15.51 10.09 10.54
N THR A 2 15.45 10.81 9.43
CA THR A 2 14.82 12.13 9.35
C THR A 2 13.31 11.91 9.13
N ALA A 3 12.48 12.76 9.72
CA ALA A 3 11.04 12.74 9.43
C ALA A 3 10.79 13.07 7.95
N PRO A 4 9.79 12.45 7.30
CA PRO A 4 9.43 12.82 5.93
C PRO A 4 8.93 14.27 5.88
N THR A 5 9.26 14.98 4.81
CA THR A 5 8.86 16.38 4.58
C THR A 5 7.35 16.53 4.37
N SER A 6 6.73 15.50 3.78
CA SER A 6 5.30 15.38 3.53
C SER A 6 4.93 13.90 3.41
N THR A 7 3.65 13.58 3.52
CA THR A 7 3.14 12.22 3.31
C THR A 7 1.99 12.21 2.31
N TYR A 8 1.96 11.21 1.44
CA TYR A 8 0.83 10.97 0.53
C TYR A 8 0.12 9.66 0.88
N ARG A 9 -1.20 9.72 1.14
CA ARG A 9 -1.99 8.56 1.57
C ARG A 9 -2.47 7.75 0.36
N LEU A 10 -2.13 6.46 0.32
CA LEU A 10 -2.63 5.51 -0.67
C LEU A 10 -3.55 4.47 -0.02
N GLN A 11 -4.72 4.26 -0.63
CA GLN A 11 -5.69 3.25 -0.23
C GLN A 11 -5.60 2.03 -1.15
N LEU A 12 -4.88 1.01 -0.68
CA LEU A 12 -4.72 -0.25 -1.41
C LEU A 12 -5.97 -1.12 -1.29
N SER A 13 -6.34 -1.73 -2.40
CA SER A 13 -7.49 -2.63 -2.54
C SER A 13 -7.25 -3.61 -3.68
N ALA A 14 -8.18 -4.53 -3.94
CA ALA A 14 -8.08 -5.42 -5.10
C ALA A 14 -8.10 -4.67 -6.45
N SER A 15 -8.66 -3.45 -6.49
CA SER A 15 -8.71 -2.60 -7.68
C SER A 15 -7.59 -1.55 -7.75
N PHE A 16 -6.74 -1.50 -6.72
CA PHE A 16 -5.56 -0.62 -6.65
C PHE A 16 -4.49 -1.32 -5.80
N THR A 17 -3.70 -2.14 -6.48
CA THR A 17 -2.74 -3.09 -5.92
C THR A 17 -1.41 -2.44 -5.56
N PHE A 18 -0.47 -3.21 -5.01
CA PHE A 18 0.90 -2.73 -4.81
C PHE A 18 1.59 -2.33 -6.12
N ASP A 19 1.35 -3.10 -7.20
CA ASP A 19 1.89 -2.80 -8.52
C ASP A 19 1.32 -1.47 -9.06
N ASP A 20 0.03 -1.21 -8.85
CA ASP A 20 -0.60 0.07 -9.22
C ASP A 20 -0.02 1.26 -8.43
N ALA A 21 0.25 1.06 -7.14
CA ALA A 21 0.92 2.06 -6.31
C ALA A 21 2.36 2.32 -6.79
N ALA A 22 3.09 1.28 -7.20
CA ALA A 22 4.45 1.41 -7.72
C ALA A 22 4.49 2.22 -9.02
N MET A 23 3.48 2.11 -9.89
CA MET A 23 3.37 2.91 -11.11
C MET A 23 3.24 4.42 -10.84
N LEU A 24 2.83 4.84 -9.64
CA LEU A 24 2.75 6.25 -9.27
C LEU A 24 4.07 6.82 -8.75
N ALA A 25 5.13 6.01 -8.57
CA ALA A 25 6.37 6.44 -7.93
C ALA A 25 6.96 7.70 -8.60
N ASP A 26 7.13 7.69 -9.92
CA ASP A 26 7.70 8.82 -10.66
C ASP A 26 6.83 10.08 -10.56
N TYR A 27 5.51 9.93 -10.59
CA TYR A 27 4.58 11.04 -10.43
C TYR A 27 4.68 11.66 -9.03
N LEU A 28 4.76 10.81 -7.99
CA LEU A 28 4.82 11.27 -6.60
C LEU A 28 6.16 11.90 -6.25
N ASP A 29 7.25 11.41 -6.85
CA ASP A 29 8.57 12.03 -6.76
C ASP A 29 8.58 13.42 -7.40
N GLN A 30 8.04 13.56 -8.62
CA GLN A 30 7.89 14.86 -9.29
C GLN A 30 6.98 15.83 -8.52
N LEU A 31 5.94 15.31 -7.84
CA LEU A 31 5.07 16.10 -6.96
C LEU A 31 5.80 16.60 -5.70
N GLY A 32 6.92 15.99 -5.32
CA GLY A 32 7.69 16.33 -4.12
C GLY A 32 7.20 15.65 -2.84
N VAL A 33 6.60 14.46 -2.97
CA VAL A 33 6.14 13.67 -1.81
C VAL A 33 7.34 13.13 -1.03
N GLY A 34 7.39 13.40 0.28
CA GLY A 34 8.49 12.93 1.13
C GLY A 34 8.43 11.44 1.48
N ALA A 35 7.23 10.90 1.71
CA ALA A 35 7.00 9.47 1.92
C ALA A 35 5.56 9.05 1.57
N LEU A 36 5.41 7.78 1.21
CA LEU A 36 4.11 7.14 1.09
C LEU A 36 3.58 6.71 2.45
N TYR A 37 2.31 7.01 2.70
CA TYR A 37 1.54 6.46 3.81
C TYR A 37 0.49 5.50 3.26
N ALA A 38 0.77 4.20 3.24
CA ALA A 38 -0.17 3.21 2.70
C ALA A 38 -1.20 2.73 3.75
N SER A 39 -2.34 2.23 3.27
CA SER A 39 -3.24 1.38 4.06
C SER A 39 -2.55 0.06 4.48
N PRO A 40 -3.09 -0.69 5.45
CA PRO A 40 -2.51 -1.96 5.89
C PRO A 40 -2.24 -2.93 4.73
N MET A 41 -1.09 -3.60 4.76
CA MET A 41 -0.62 -4.44 3.65
C MET A 41 -0.74 -5.95 3.90
N LEU A 42 -1.01 -6.35 5.14
CA LEU A 42 -1.10 -7.76 5.53
C LEU A 42 -2.40 -8.41 5.05
N ALA A 43 -2.45 -9.73 5.02
CA ALA A 43 -3.62 -10.49 4.62
C ALA A 43 -4.81 -10.17 5.53
N ALA A 44 -5.90 -9.75 4.89
CA ALA A 44 -7.15 -9.35 5.52
C ALA A 44 -8.28 -10.31 5.13
N ALA A 45 -9.45 -10.17 5.76
CA ALA A 45 -10.61 -10.97 5.41
C ALA A 45 -10.95 -10.81 3.91
N PRO A 46 -11.46 -11.88 3.24
CA PRO A 46 -11.77 -11.83 1.82
C PRO A 46 -12.69 -10.66 1.45
N GLY A 47 -12.36 -9.94 0.37
CA GLY A 47 -13.12 -8.77 -0.09
C GLY A 47 -12.90 -7.49 0.73
N SER A 48 -11.93 -7.47 1.66
CA SER A 48 -11.64 -6.27 2.45
C SER A 48 -11.10 -5.11 1.60
N THR A 49 -11.82 -4.00 1.62
CA THR A 49 -11.47 -2.77 0.91
C THR A 49 -10.52 -1.85 1.70
N HIS A 50 -10.26 -2.16 2.98
CA HIS A 50 -9.46 -1.30 3.86
C HIS A 50 -8.28 -2.03 4.52
N GLY A 51 -8.39 -3.32 4.80
CA GLY A 51 -7.30 -4.18 5.29
C GLY A 51 -7.01 -4.09 6.80
N TYR A 52 -7.92 -3.49 7.58
CA TYR A 52 -7.75 -3.37 9.05
C TYR A 52 -8.19 -4.64 9.79
N ASP A 53 -8.94 -5.49 9.11
CA ASP A 53 -9.44 -6.80 9.48
C ASP A 53 -8.43 -7.89 9.11
N VAL A 54 -7.23 -7.79 9.69
CA VAL A 54 -6.10 -8.70 9.44
C VAL A 54 -6.44 -10.11 9.92
N VAL A 55 -6.20 -11.11 9.08
CA VAL A 55 -6.43 -12.54 9.37
C VAL A 55 -5.13 -13.35 9.41
N ASP A 56 -4.06 -12.87 8.77
CA ASP A 56 -2.74 -13.49 8.81
C ASP A 56 -1.64 -12.42 8.77
N HIS A 57 -0.83 -12.38 9.84
CA HIS A 57 0.23 -11.40 10.01
C HIS A 57 1.53 -11.78 9.29
N SER A 58 1.64 -13.03 8.81
CA SER A 58 2.86 -13.55 8.18
C SER A 58 2.92 -13.31 6.68
N ARG A 59 1.85 -12.75 6.09
CA ARG A 59 1.68 -12.64 4.64
C ARG A 59 1.11 -11.28 4.24
N ALA A 60 1.61 -10.75 3.13
CA ALA A 60 1.00 -9.66 2.39
C ALA A 60 -0.34 -10.10 1.79
N CYS A 61 -1.28 -9.15 1.66
CA CYS A 61 -2.61 -9.39 1.14
C CYS A 61 -2.57 -9.95 -0.29
N PRO A 62 -3.02 -11.20 -0.53
CA PRO A 62 -3.00 -11.81 -1.85
C PRO A 62 -3.83 -11.03 -2.87
N GLU A 63 -4.98 -10.49 -2.45
CA GLU A 63 -5.87 -9.69 -3.31
C GLU A 63 -5.22 -8.37 -3.77
N ARG A 64 -4.17 -7.90 -3.10
CA ARG A 64 -3.45 -6.65 -3.42
C ARG A 64 -2.12 -6.88 -4.14
N GLY A 65 -1.82 -8.12 -4.53
CA GLY A 65 -0.58 -8.50 -5.23
C GLY A 65 0.35 -9.43 -4.44
N GLY A 66 0.07 -9.66 -3.15
CA GLY A 66 0.84 -10.56 -2.29
C GLY A 66 2.32 -10.14 -2.13
N GLU A 67 3.16 -11.08 -1.67
CA GLU A 67 4.58 -10.80 -1.37
C GLU A 67 5.40 -10.33 -2.57
N ARG A 68 4.97 -10.67 -3.80
CA ARG A 68 5.70 -10.25 -4.99
C ARG A 68 5.57 -8.74 -5.25
N GLY A 69 4.42 -8.16 -4.91
CA GLY A 69 4.17 -6.73 -5.10
C GLY A 69 4.58 -5.87 -3.90
N ARG A 70 4.79 -6.46 -2.73
CA ARG A 70 5.17 -5.76 -1.50
C ARG A 70 6.66 -5.42 -1.47
#